data_AF-A0A967H7T5-F1
#
_entry.id   AF-A0A967H7T5-F1
#
_cell.length_a   1.000
_cell.length_b   1.000
_cell.length_c   1.000
_cell.angle_alpha   90.00
_cell.angle_beta   90.00
_cell.angle_gamma   90.00
#
_symmetry.space_group_name_H-M   'P 1'
#
loop_
_entity.id
_entity.type
_entity.pdbx_description
1 polymer ?
#
loop_
_entity_poly.entity_id
_entity_poly.type
_entity_poly.pdbx_seq_one_letter_code
_entity_poly.pdbx_strand_id
1 'polypeptide(L)'
;KTTLVDAMLKQSGVFRENQVITERVMDSNDLEKERGITILSKNLSIHRDGLKINIVDTPGHADFGGEVERVLKMVDSVLLLVDAFDGPMPQ
;
A
#
# COMPACT_ATOMS: atom_id res chain seq x y z
N LYS A 1 -0.96 -6.78 1.76
CA LYS A 1 -1.18 -5.56 0.94
C LYS A 1 0.14 -4.83 0.69
N THR A 2 0.83 -4.40 1.74
CA THR A 2 2.15 -3.74 1.72
C THR A 2 3.21 -4.45 0.87
N THR A 3 3.30 -5.78 0.95
CA THR A 3 4.25 -6.58 0.15
C THR A 3 4.07 -6.43 -1.36
N LEU A 4 2.82 -6.31 -1.84
CA LEU A 4 2.54 -6.11 -3.26
C LEU A 4 2.96 -4.70 -3.69
N VAL A 5 2.67 -3.71 -2.85
CA VAL A 5 3.03 -2.31 -3.11
C VAL A 5 4.55 -2.15 -3.18
N ASP A 6 5.29 -2.81 -2.27
CA ASP A 6 6.76 -2.87 -2.29
C ASP A 6 7.30 -3.51 -3.58
N ALA A 7 6.65 -4.56 -4.10
CA ALA A 7 7.03 -5.19 -5.36
C ALA A 7 6.80 -4.26 -6.57
N MET A 8 5.66 -3.56 -6.62
CA MET A 8 5.36 -2.56 -7.66
C MET A 8 6.40 -1.44 -7.66
N LEU A 9 6.78 -0.98 -6.47
CA LEU A 9 7.82 0.01 -6.25
C LEU A 9 9.17 -0.45 -6.83
N LYS A 10 9.63 -1.66 -6.49
CA LYS A 10 10.88 -2.24 -7.04
C LYS A 10 10.85 -2.35 -8.57
N GLN A 11 9.72 -2.80 -9.14
CA GLN A 11 9.60 -2.99 -10.58
C GLN A 11 9.52 -1.66 -11.36
N SER A 12 8.97 -0.61 -10.75
CA SER A 12 8.79 0.69 -11.41
C SER A 12 10.09 1.48 -11.63
N GLY A 13 11.24 0.96 -11.19
CA GLY A 13 12.55 1.61 -11.40
C GLY A 13 12.70 2.95 -10.68
N VAL A 14 11.78 3.28 -9.76
CA VAL A 14 11.79 4.53 -8.97
C VAL A 14 13.02 4.59 -8.04
N PHE A 15 13.62 3.44 -7.72
CA PHE A 15 14.81 3.35 -6.88
C PHE A 15 16.08 3.46 -7.75
N ARG A 16 16.87 4.51 -7.51
CA ARG A 16 18.27 4.57 -7.96
C ARG A 16 19.08 3.49 -7.23
N GLU A 17 20.11 2.93 -7.88
CA GLU A 17 20.98 1.84 -7.38
C GLU A 17 21.58 2.02 -5.97
N ASN A 18 21.52 3.22 -5.37
CA ASN A 18 22.09 3.55 -4.06
C ASN A 18 21.06 3.90 -2.96
N GLN A 19 19.77 3.65 -3.17
CA GLN A 19 18.77 3.94 -2.14
C GLN A 19 18.57 2.71 -1.25
N VAL A 20 18.95 2.83 0.04
CA VAL A 20 18.80 1.77 1.04
C VAL A 20 17.33 1.40 1.17
N ILE A 21 16.97 0.22 0.65
CA ILE A 21 15.64 -0.36 0.76
C ILE A 21 15.50 -0.88 2.19
N THR A 22 14.80 -0.16 3.05
CA THR A 22 14.27 -0.76 4.27
C THR A 22 13.08 -1.63 3.82
N GLU A 23 13.09 -2.94 4.10
CA GLU A 23 11.87 -3.74 3.98
C GLU A 23 10.74 -3.02 4.73
N ARG A 24 9.58 -2.85 4.07
CA ARG A 24 8.47 -2.02 4.55
C ARG A 24 8.77 -0.52 4.58
N VAL A 25 9.16 0.06 3.43
CA VAL A 25 9.28 1.52 3.25
C VAL A 25 7.96 2.24 3.61
N MET A 26 6.86 1.51 3.54
CA MET A 26 5.50 1.95 3.84
C MET A 26 5.08 1.78 5.30
N ASP A 27 5.88 1.19 6.19
CA ASP A 27 5.59 1.14 7.64
C ASP A 27 6.64 1.99 8.35
N SER A 28 6.36 3.28 8.53
CA SER A 28 7.35 4.25 9.00
C SER A 28 7.23 4.52 10.49
N ASN A 29 6.12 4.12 11.10
CA ASN A 29 5.83 4.34 12.50
C ASN A 29 6.12 3.07 13.32
N ASP A 30 6.70 3.21 14.52
CA ASP A 30 7.13 2.06 15.33
C ASP A 30 5.94 1.17 15.74
N LEU A 31 4.78 1.78 15.95
CA LEU A 31 3.50 1.10 16.21
C LEU A 31 3.02 0.21 15.05
N GLU A 32 3.25 0.64 13.80
CA GLU A 32 2.89 -0.14 12.61
C GLU A 32 3.80 -1.38 12.50
N LYS A 33 5.10 -1.19 12.75
CA LYS A 33 6.09 -2.27 12.72
C LYS A 33 5.85 -3.31 13.80
N GLU A 34 5.52 -2.89 15.02
CA GLU A 34 5.25 -3.77 16.15
C GLU A 34 3.99 -4.63 15.93
N ARG A 35 2.95 -4.05 15.32
CA ARG A 35 1.67 -4.73 15.10
C ARG A 35 1.52 -5.41 13.75
N GLY A 36 2.41 -5.12 12.80
CA GLY A 36 2.35 -5.68 11.44
C GLY A 36 1.12 -5.23 10.64
N ILE A 37 0.54 -4.08 10.98
CA ILE A 37 -0.64 -3.50 10.31
C ILE A 37 -0.32 -2.11 9.77
N THR A 38 -0.94 -1.76 8.64
CA THR A 38 -0.94 -0.38 8.12
C THR A 38 -1.98 0.42 8.89
N ILE A 39 -1.55 1.47 9.59
CA ILE A 39 -2.42 2.31 10.44
C ILE A 39 -2.75 3.61 9.71
N LEU A 40 -1.78 4.19 8.99
CA LEU A 40 -1.97 5.44 8.25
C LEU A 40 -1.90 5.21 6.74
N SER A 41 -2.76 5.90 6.00
CA SER A 41 -2.72 5.84 4.55
C SER A 41 -1.45 6.48 3.99
N LYS A 42 -0.78 5.80 3.06
CA LYS A 42 0.41 6.32 2.38
C LYS A 42 0.23 6.38 0.88
N ASN A 43 0.70 7.47 0.28
CA ASN A 43 0.63 7.67 -1.16
C ASN A 43 2.00 7.47 -1.80
N LEU A 44 2.00 6.85 -2.97
CA LEU A 44 3.17 6.77 -3.83
C LEU A 44 2.78 6.96 -5.29
N SER A 45 3.78 7.27 -6.13
CA SER A 45 3.58 7.41 -7.56
C SER A 45 4.54 6.52 -8.31
N ILE A 46 4.03 5.75 -9.27
CA ILE A 46 4.84 5.02 -10.25
C ILE A 46 4.57 5.56 -11.66
N HIS A 47 5.56 5.47 -12.53
CA HIS A 47 5.41 5.80 -13.94
C HIS A 47 5.45 4.52 -14.76
N ARG A 48 4.45 4.30 -15.61
CA ARG A 48 4.38 3.14 -16.51
C ARG A 48 3.78 3.57 -17.84
N ASP A 49 4.46 3.25 -18.93
CA ASP A 49 3.99 3.50 -20.30
C ASP A 49 3.54 4.95 -20.56
N GLY A 50 4.26 5.92 -19.97
CA GLY A 50 3.95 7.36 -20.07
C GLY A 50 2.83 7.85 -19.15
N LEU A 51 2.20 6.97 -18.37
CA LEU A 51 1.18 7.30 -17.38
C LEU A 51 1.77 7.38 -15.97
N LYS A 52 1.37 8.41 -15.23
CA LYS A 52 1.64 8.52 -13.79
C LYS A 52 0.48 7.90 -13.02
N ILE A 53 0.76 6.84 -12.28
CA ILE A 53 -0.22 6.14 -11.45
C ILE A 53 0.05 6.51 -10.00
N ASN A 54 -0.95 7.10 -9.34
CA ASN A 54 -0.90 7.37 -7.91
C ASN A 54 -1.60 6.23 -7.18
N ILE A 55 -0.90 5.64 -6.21
CA ILE A 55 -1.39 4.54 -5.40
C ILE A 55 -1.55 5.06 -3.98
N VAL A 56 -2.72 4.81 -3.39
CA VAL A 56 -2.99 5.10 -1.98
C VAL A 56 -3.16 3.76 -1.26
N ASP A 57 -2.26 3.46 -0.34
CA ASP A 57 -2.37 2.28 0.50
C ASP A 57 -3.22 2.61 1.72
N THR A 58 -4.31 1.88 1.90
CA THR A 58 -5.28 2.08 2.99
C THR A 58 -4.97 1.20 4.21
N PRO A 59 -5.50 1.53 5.39
CA PRO A 59 -5.54 0.57 6.50
C PRO A 59 -6.40 -0.67 6.15
N GLY A 60 -6.07 -1.82 6.74
CA GLY A 60 -6.83 -3.07 6.58
C GLY A 60 -7.72 -3.43 7.77
N HIS A 61 -7.49 -2.83 8.94
CA HIS A 61 -8.21 -3.17 10.17
C HIS A 61 -9.55 -2.41 10.26
N ALA A 62 -10.65 -3.09 10.64
CA ALA A 62 -12.01 -2.53 10.74
C ALA A 62 -12.09 -1.19 11.49
N ASP A 63 -11.30 -1.05 12.55
CA ASP A 63 -11.19 0.18 13.36
C ASP A 63 -10.86 1.46 12.57
N PHE A 64 -10.35 1.34 11.33
CA PHE A 64 -9.99 2.47 10.47
C PHE A 64 -10.93 2.66 9.27
N GLY A 65 -12.15 2.10 9.31
CA GLY A 65 -13.12 2.18 8.20
C GLY A 65 -13.42 3.62 7.74
N GLY A 66 -13.48 4.59 8.65
CA GLY A 66 -13.71 6.00 8.31
C GLY A 66 -12.59 6.64 7.48
N GLU A 67 -11.36 6.15 7.58
CA GLU A 67 -10.24 6.57 6.72
C GLU A 67 -10.35 5.92 5.34
N VAL A 68 -10.66 4.63 5.29
CA VAL A 68 -10.89 3.88 4.05
C VAL A 68 -11.98 4.54 3.21
N GLU A 69 -13.12 4.91 3.80
CA GLU A 69 -14.21 5.60 3.09
C GLU A 69 -13.78 6.93 2.47
N ARG A 70 -12.91 7.69 3.12
CA ARG A 70 -12.39 8.95 2.56
C ARG A 70 -11.47 8.68 1.39
N VAL A 71 -10.60 7.68 1.50
CA VAL A 71 -9.70 7.29 0.40
C VAL A 71 -10.50 6.81 -0.81
N LEU A 72 -11.55 6.02 -0.62
CA LEU A 72 -12.42 5.56 -1.69
C LEU A 72 -13.08 6.71 -2.48
N LYS A 73 -13.30 7.87 -1.86
CA LYS A 73 -13.81 9.07 -2.55
C LYS A 73 -12.75 9.85 -3.32
N MET A 74 -11.47 9.55 -3.11
CA MET A 74 -10.32 10.26 -3.72
C MET A 74 -9.67 9.48 -4.86
N VAL A 75 -10.08 8.23 -5.11
CA VAL A 75 -9.46 7.34 -6.11
C VAL A 75 -10.44 6.97 -7.21
N ASP A 76 -9.93 6.79 -8.43
CA ASP A 76 -10.73 6.36 -9.59
C ASP A 76 -11.00 4.85 -9.59
N SER A 77 -10.15 4.06 -8.93
CA SER A 77 -10.21 2.60 -8.95
C SER A 77 -9.64 1.98 -7.68
N VAL A 78 -10.01 0.72 -7.43
CA VAL A 78 -9.56 -0.05 -6.28
C VAL A 78 -8.90 -1.35 -6.71
N LEU A 79 -7.87 -1.76 -5.98
CA LEU A 79 -7.25 -3.07 -6.11
C LEU A 79 -7.62 -3.92 -4.90
N LEU A 80 -8.51 -4.90 -5.11
CA LEU A 80 -8.90 -5.85 -4.08
C LEU A 80 -7.93 -7.03 -4.07
N LEU A 81 -7.17 -7.18 -2.98
CA LEU A 81 -6.33 -8.36 -2.78
C LEU A 81 -7.11 -9.41 -2.01
N VAL A 82 -7.19 -10.61 -2.58
CA VAL A 82 -7.77 -11.78 -1.95
C VAL A 82 -6.68 -12.83 -1.83
N ASP A 83 -6.56 -13.46 -0.66
CA ASP A 83 -5.61 -14.53 -0.47
C ASP A 83 -6.06 -15.77 -1.27
N ALA A 84 -5.14 -16.38 -2.01
CA ALA A 84 -5.45 -17.51 -2.88
C ALA A 84 -5.67 -18.82 -2.10
N PHE A 85 -5.13 -18.91 -0.88
CA PHE A 85 -5.27 -20.06 0.00
C PHE A 85 -6.48 -19.91 0.91
N ASP A 86 -6.59 -18.78 1.61
CA ASP A 86 -7.65 -18.57 2.60
C ASP A 86 -8.95 -17.96 2.00
N GLY A 87 -8.89 -17.42 0.79
CA GLY A 87 -10.04 -16.79 0.14
C GLY A 87 -10.43 -15.44 0.74
N PRO A 88 -11.67 -14.97 0.52
CA PRO A 88 -12.13 -13.68 1.03
C PRO A 88 -12.33 -13.73 2.54
N MET A 89 -11.68 -12.83 3.28
CA MET A 89 -11.86 -12.66 4.71
C MET A 89 -12.77 -11.47 5.03
N PRO A 90 -13.66 -11.56 6.03
CA PRO A 90 -14.31 -10.40 6.61
C PRO A 90 -13.24 -9.58 7.35
N GLN A 91 -12.98 -8.37 6.85
CA GLN A 91 -12.02 -7.41 7.43
C GLN A 91 -12.73 -6.52 8.46
#